data_AF-A0AAN4YZ37-F1
#
_entry.id   AF-A0AAN4YZ37-F1
#
_cell.length_a   1.000
_cell.length_b   1.000
_cell.length_c   1.000
_cell.angle_alpha   90.00
_cell.angle_beta   90.00
_cell.angle_gamma   90.00
#
_symmetry.space_group_name_H-M   'P 1'
#
loop_
_entity.id
_entity.type
_entity.pdbx_description
1 polymer ?
#
loop_
_entity_poly.entity_id
_entity_poly.type
_entity_poly.pdbx_seq_one_letter_code
_entity_poly.pdbx_strand_id
1 'polypeptide(L)'
;MRKRSDRSLIFVTDYHPLSKTLAEQHLGAGNRFQGRHNTHIPEQVLWGYMTQIANGLKAIHSNGLAARILDPSKVLVTGKNRIRLNACAIMDVVQYDTQRSIAELQRQDLVNFGQLIVTLGANTPSVMHNPTKAMEHFTRAYSPQLKNSVFWLLNGLQKDQDRNIDIFITGISSQLMSTFDSALHLDDELTSDLSRELENGRLVRLVTKLNFVNERPEYEHDRQWSENGERYFLKMFRDYVFHQVDAQGDPVVDLGHVLSCLNKLDAGTDEKITLVSRDEQSCFVVSYKDIKKALESSFQALLKPTRRLH
;
A
#
# COMPACT_ATOMS: atom_id res chain seq x y z
N MET A 1 -28.94 12.05 -13.05
CA MET A 1 -30.15 12.60 -13.75
C MET A 1 -29.83 14.03 -14.19
N ARG A 2 -30.32 14.42 -15.38
CA ARG A 2 -29.83 15.47 -16.30
C ARG A 2 -29.41 16.84 -15.70
N LYS A 3 -28.18 17.29 -16.04
CA LYS A 3 -27.90 18.56 -16.77
C LYS A 3 -26.39 18.78 -17.01
N ARG A 4 -25.91 18.43 -18.21
CA ARG A 4 -25.01 19.29 -18.99
C ARG A 4 -25.76 19.55 -20.30
N SER A 5 -25.81 20.80 -20.73
CA SER A 5 -26.56 21.28 -21.90
C SER A 5 -25.83 20.97 -23.21
N ASP A 6 -24.90 20.03 -23.18
CA ASP A 6 -23.83 19.82 -24.14
C ASP A 6 -23.62 18.30 -24.28
N ARG A 7 -23.61 17.81 -25.53
CA ARG A 7 -23.46 16.39 -25.86
C ARG A 7 -22.12 15.90 -25.29
N SER A 8 -22.17 15.11 -24.22
CA SER A 8 -20.99 14.62 -23.50
C SER A 8 -20.89 13.11 -23.62
N LEU A 9 -19.67 12.60 -23.83
CA LEU A 9 -19.32 11.18 -23.69
C LEU A 9 -18.60 10.98 -22.36
N ILE A 10 -19.02 9.97 -21.59
CA ILE A 10 -18.50 9.71 -20.23
C ILE A 10 -17.85 8.34 -20.21
N PHE A 11 -16.62 8.28 -19.74
CA PHE A 11 -15.90 7.05 -19.42
C PHE A 11 -15.84 6.89 -17.90
N VAL A 12 -16.26 5.74 -17.40
CA VAL A 12 -16.18 5.39 -15.98
C VAL A 12 -15.03 4.41 -15.81
N THR A 13 -14.11 4.73 -14.92
CA THR A 13 -12.91 3.93 -14.64
C THR A 13 -12.76 3.75 -13.14
N ASP A 14 -11.87 2.84 -12.73
CA ASP A 14 -11.49 2.71 -11.33
C ASP A 14 -10.96 4.03 -10.78
N TYR A 15 -11.36 4.36 -9.55
CA TYR A 15 -10.87 5.54 -8.84
C TYR A 15 -9.60 5.21 -8.07
N HIS A 16 -8.55 6.00 -8.27
CA HIS A 16 -7.29 5.87 -7.57
C HIS A 16 -7.00 7.16 -6.81
N PRO A 17 -7.24 7.20 -5.48
CA PRO A 17 -7.16 8.42 -4.71
C PRO A 17 -5.75 9.01 -4.73
N LEU A 18 -5.67 10.35 -4.74
CA LEU A 18 -4.41 11.11 -4.70
C LEU A 18 -3.42 10.80 -5.84
N SER A 19 -3.89 10.18 -6.93
CA SER A 19 -3.05 9.90 -8.10
C SER A 19 -2.59 11.18 -8.78
N LYS A 20 -1.39 11.14 -9.35
CA LYS A 20 -0.83 12.21 -10.18
C LYS A 20 -0.48 11.66 -11.54
N THR A 21 -0.50 12.47 -12.59
CA THR A 21 0.04 12.06 -13.89
C THR A 21 1.57 12.01 -13.85
N LEU A 22 2.21 11.23 -14.73
CA LEU A 22 3.67 11.29 -14.89
C LEU A 22 4.14 12.70 -15.31
N ALA A 23 3.30 13.45 -16.04
CA ALA A 23 3.56 14.84 -16.38
C ALA A 23 3.62 15.75 -15.13
N GLU A 24 2.66 15.61 -14.21
CA GLU A 24 2.64 16.34 -12.94
C GLU A 24 3.82 15.94 -12.04
N GLN A 25 4.15 14.64 -12.01
CA GLN A 25 5.20 14.10 -11.15
C GLN A 25 6.60 14.53 -11.59
N HIS A 26 6.88 14.54 -12.90
CA HIS A 26 8.27 14.67 -13.41
C HIS A 26 8.51 15.90 -14.28
N LEU A 27 7.49 16.41 -14.96
CA LEU A 27 7.63 17.49 -15.96
C LEU A 27 7.12 18.85 -15.46
N GLY A 28 6.66 18.93 -14.20
CA GLY A 28 6.14 20.16 -13.60
C GLY A 28 4.82 20.65 -14.19
N ALA A 29 4.10 19.82 -14.96
CA ALA A 29 2.80 20.18 -15.52
C ALA A 29 1.80 20.46 -14.38
N GLY A 30 1.29 21.69 -14.30
CA GLY A 30 0.28 22.08 -13.31
C GLY A 30 0.78 22.83 -12.06
N ASN A 31 2.10 23.02 -11.88
CA ASN A 31 2.63 23.73 -10.71
C ASN A 31 2.90 25.22 -11.01
N ARG A 32 2.10 26.14 -10.43
CA ARG A 32 2.21 27.61 -10.65
C ARG A 32 3.40 28.26 -9.96
N PHE A 33 4.08 27.56 -9.05
CA PHE A 33 5.26 28.06 -8.35
C PHE A 33 6.51 27.34 -8.88
N GLN A 34 7.07 27.89 -9.94
CA GLN A 34 8.39 27.52 -10.47
C GLN A 34 9.45 27.80 -9.41
N GLY A 35 10.05 26.75 -8.84
CA GLY A 35 11.05 26.97 -7.80
C GLY A 35 11.78 25.76 -7.27
N ARG A 36 11.83 24.62 -7.96
CA ARG A 36 12.82 23.56 -7.68
C ARG A 36 12.86 22.51 -8.78
N HIS A 37 14.00 22.48 -9.47
CA HIS A 37 14.61 21.42 -10.26
C HIS A 37 13.70 20.36 -10.89
N ASN A 38 13.70 20.39 -12.22
CA ASN A 38 13.43 19.22 -13.06
C ASN A 38 14.52 18.17 -12.77
N THR A 39 14.33 17.40 -11.68
CA THR A 39 15.32 16.45 -11.19
C THR A 39 15.51 15.34 -12.21
N HIS A 40 16.76 14.98 -12.50
CA HIS A 40 17.08 13.82 -13.30
C HIS A 40 16.36 12.58 -12.73
N ILE A 41 15.58 11.90 -13.56
CA ILE A 41 14.85 10.69 -13.13
C ILE A 41 15.86 9.56 -13.03
N PRO A 42 16.01 8.92 -11.85
CA PRO A 42 16.91 7.77 -11.71
C PRO A 42 16.57 6.67 -12.70
N GLU A 43 17.60 6.07 -13.31
CA GLU A 43 17.42 5.04 -14.33
C GLU A 43 16.54 3.87 -13.84
N GLN A 44 16.70 3.43 -12.59
CA GLN A 44 15.88 2.38 -11.98
C GLN A 44 14.38 2.71 -11.99
N VAL A 45 14.01 3.98 -11.85
CA VAL A 45 12.61 4.42 -11.91
C VAL A 45 12.07 4.32 -13.33
N LEU A 46 12.86 4.74 -14.34
CA LEU A 46 12.47 4.60 -15.75
C LEU A 46 12.30 3.13 -16.13
N TRP A 47 13.21 2.27 -15.68
CA TRP A 47 13.10 0.83 -15.88
C TRP A 47 11.84 0.25 -15.24
N GLY A 48 11.51 0.66 -14.01
CA GLY A 48 10.27 0.28 -13.35
C GLY A 48 9.01 0.74 -14.11
N TYR A 49 9.05 1.90 -14.75
CA TYR A 49 7.97 2.35 -15.63
C TYR A 49 7.90 1.51 -16.91
N MET A 50 9.05 1.22 -17.52
CA MET A 50 9.11 0.44 -18.74
C MET A 50 8.57 -0.97 -18.55
N THR A 51 8.93 -1.65 -17.46
CA THR A 51 8.42 -3.00 -17.17
C THR A 51 6.91 -3.00 -16.93
N GLN A 52 6.38 -2.00 -16.23
CA GLN A 52 4.93 -1.86 -16.00
C GLN A 52 4.15 -1.52 -17.27
N ILE A 53 4.65 -0.61 -18.11
CA ILE A 53 4.04 -0.29 -19.42
C ILE A 53 4.09 -1.52 -20.33
N ALA A 54 5.22 -2.23 -20.38
CA ALA A 54 5.37 -3.42 -21.19
C ALA A 54 4.39 -4.53 -20.76
N ASN A 55 4.22 -4.73 -19.44
CA ASN A 55 3.21 -5.65 -18.91
C ASN A 55 1.78 -5.25 -19.32
N GLY A 56 1.45 -3.95 -19.23
CA GLY A 56 0.16 -3.42 -19.69
C GLY A 56 -0.06 -3.63 -21.20
N LEU A 57 0.94 -3.33 -22.03
CA LEU A 57 0.87 -3.53 -23.47
C LEU A 57 0.76 -5.01 -23.84
N LYS A 58 1.44 -5.92 -23.13
CA LYS A 58 1.28 -7.36 -23.33
C LYS A 58 -0.17 -7.79 -23.11
N ALA A 59 -0.79 -7.35 -22.01
CA ALA A 59 -2.19 -7.65 -21.73
C ALA A 59 -3.14 -7.08 -22.80
N ILE A 60 -2.89 -5.87 -23.29
CA ILE A 60 -3.71 -5.23 -24.34
C ILE A 60 -3.53 -5.93 -25.69
N HIS A 61 -2.28 -6.12 -26.13
CA HIS A 61 -1.96 -6.64 -27.48
C HIS A 61 -2.36 -8.10 -27.64
N SER A 62 -2.23 -8.92 -26.59
CA SER A 62 -2.68 -10.32 -26.58
C SER A 62 -4.19 -10.49 -26.76
N ASN A 63 -4.98 -9.46 -26.47
CA ASN A 63 -6.42 -9.42 -26.73
C ASN A 63 -6.78 -8.82 -28.10
N GLY A 64 -5.80 -8.58 -28.98
CA GLY A 64 -6.04 -7.98 -30.29
C GLY A 64 -6.43 -6.50 -30.22
N LEU A 65 -6.00 -5.79 -29.18
CA LEU A 65 -6.25 -4.36 -28.97
C LEU A 65 -4.95 -3.55 -29.04
N ALA A 66 -5.07 -2.22 -28.99
CA ALA A 66 -3.96 -1.29 -28.87
C ALA A 66 -4.26 -0.24 -27.77
N ALA A 67 -3.23 0.26 -27.09
CA ALA A 67 -3.37 1.27 -26.05
C ALA A 67 -3.72 2.64 -26.64
N ARG A 68 -3.19 2.95 -27.84
CA ARG A 68 -3.39 4.15 -28.68
C ARG A 68 -2.92 5.48 -28.09
N ILE A 69 -2.93 5.61 -26.76
CA ILE A 69 -2.46 6.79 -26.02
C ILE A 69 -1.42 6.33 -24.98
N LEU A 70 -0.17 6.72 -25.21
CA LEU A 70 0.92 6.60 -24.24
C LEU A 70 1.62 7.95 -24.13
N ASP A 71 1.15 8.77 -23.21
CA ASP A 71 1.63 10.14 -22.98
C ASP A 71 1.77 10.40 -21.46
N PRO A 72 2.74 11.20 -21.00
CA PRO A 72 2.93 11.46 -19.57
C PRO A 72 1.67 11.99 -18.86
N SER A 73 0.80 12.73 -19.55
CA SER A 73 -0.45 13.26 -18.99
C SER A 73 -1.57 12.21 -18.85
N LYS A 74 -1.37 11.01 -19.41
CA LYS A 74 -2.37 9.93 -19.49
C LYS A 74 -1.92 8.65 -18.79
N VAL A 75 -0.77 8.69 -18.13
CA VAL A 75 -0.26 7.62 -17.26
C VAL A 75 -0.27 8.14 -15.83
N LEU A 76 -0.98 7.44 -14.95
CA LEU A 76 -1.12 7.81 -13.54
C LEU A 76 -0.06 7.12 -12.68
N VAL A 77 0.52 7.86 -11.76
CA VAL A 77 1.26 7.39 -10.58
C VAL A 77 0.24 7.24 -9.45
N THR A 78 0.07 6.02 -8.95
CA THR A 78 -0.97 5.64 -7.97
C THR A 78 -0.41 5.19 -6.62
N GLY A 79 0.92 5.17 -6.49
CA GLY A 79 1.67 4.77 -5.30
C GLY A 79 3.17 4.90 -5.54
N LYS A 80 3.99 4.41 -4.62
CA LYS A 80 5.46 4.43 -4.76
C LYS A 80 5.88 3.61 -5.98
N ASN A 81 6.37 4.28 -7.02
CA ASN A 81 6.76 3.68 -8.30
C ASN A 81 5.69 2.83 -9.00
N ARG A 82 4.40 2.99 -8.67
CA ARG A 82 3.30 2.24 -9.28
C ARG A 82 2.57 3.10 -10.32
N ILE A 83 2.62 2.69 -11.58
CA ILE A 83 1.96 3.39 -12.68
C ILE A 83 0.82 2.61 -13.33
N ARG A 84 -0.13 3.32 -13.93
CA ARG A 84 -1.31 2.77 -14.62
C ARG A 84 -1.65 3.57 -15.88
N LEU A 85 -2.01 2.89 -16.96
CA LEU A 85 -2.53 3.53 -18.18
C LEU A 85 -3.97 3.99 -17.92
N ASN A 86 -4.28 5.27 -18.17
CA ASN A 86 -5.56 5.88 -17.75
C ASN A 86 -6.42 6.38 -18.93
N ALA A 87 -6.02 6.10 -20.17
CA ALA A 87 -6.72 6.59 -21.36
C ALA A 87 -6.97 5.49 -22.41
N CYS A 88 -6.92 4.22 -21.99
CA CYS A 88 -7.30 3.10 -22.84
C CYS A 88 -8.78 3.20 -23.25
N ALA A 89 -9.13 2.64 -24.41
CA ALA A 89 -10.47 2.65 -25.01
C ALA A 89 -11.02 4.03 -25.48
N ILE A 90 -10.49 5.16 -25.01
CA ILE A 90 -10.99 6.49 -25.41
C ILE A 90 -10.87 6.68 -26.93
N MET A 91 -9.70 6.38 -27.50
CA MET A 91 -9.47 6.53 -28.94
C MET A 91 -10.22 5.49 -29.77
N ASP A 92 -10.51 4.32 -29.20
CA ASP A 92 -11.29 3.29 -29.89
C ASP A 92 -12.74 3.73 -30.11
N VAL A 93 -13.30 4.51 -29.18
CA VAL A 93 -14.62 5.11 -29.34
C VAL A 93 -14.56 6.39 -30.18
N VAL A 94 -13.62 7.29 -29.91
CA VAL A 94 -13.54 8.60 -30.59
C VAL A 94 -13.13 8.46 -32.06
N GLN A 95 -12.30 7.46 -32.39
CA GLN A 95 -11.79 7.21 -33.73
C GLN A 95 -12.24 5.85 -34.27
N TYR A 96 -13.44 5.39 -33.88
CA TYR A 96 -13.99 4.09 -34.27
C TYR A 96 -13.97 3.86 -35.79
N ASP A 97 -14.33 4.88 -36.58
CA ASP A 97 -14.42 4.79 -38.04
C ASP A 97 -13.05 4.87 -38.75
N THR A 98 -11.96 5.10 -38.02
CA THR A 98 -10.63 5.21 -38.64
C THR A 98 -10.13 3.82 -39.05
N GLN A 99 -9.99 3.58 -40.36
CA GLN A 99 -9.52 2.30 -40.89
C GLN A 99 -8.01 2.11 -40.77
N ARG A 100 -7.51 1.92 -39.54
CA ARG A 100 -6.15 1.44 -39.28
C ARG A 100 -6.18 -0.01 -38.83
N SER A 101 -5.24 -0.81 -39.32
CA SER A 101 -5.11 -2.19 -38.84
C SER A 101 -4.65 -2.21 -37.38
N ILE A 102 -5.10 -3.20 -36.61
CA ILE A 102 -4.64 -3.38 -35.22
C ILE A 102 -3.12 -3.52 -35.16
N ALA A 103 -2.51 -4.25 -36.10
CA ALA A 103 -1.05 -4.39 -36.18
C ALA A 103 -0.32 -3.05 -36.35
N GLU A 104 -0.87 -2.11 -37.11
CA GLU A 104 -0.32 -0.74 -37.21
C GLU A 104 -0.50 0.06 -35.92
N LEU A 105 -1.62 -0.10 -35.22
CA LEU A 105 -1.86 0.57 -33.95
C LEU A 105 -0.92 0.02 -32.85
N GLN A 106 -0.71 -1.29 -32.80
CA GLN A 106 0.21 -1.94 -31.86
C GLN A 106 1.67 -1.53 -32.12
N ARG A 107 2.09 -1.45 -33.39
CA ARG A 107 3.42 -0.89 -33.74
C ARG A 107 3.54 0.60 -33.37
N GLN A 108 2.46 1.35 -33.50
CA GLN A 108 2.42 2.75 -33.05
C GLN A 108 2.54 2.86 -31.53
N ASP A 109 1.94 1.95 -30.75
CA ASP A 109 2.12 1.91 -29.29
C ASP A 109 3.58 1.75 -28.91
N LEU A 110 4.34 0.89 -29.61
CA LEU A 110 5.78 0.72 -29.34
C LEU A 110 6.55 2.04 -29.55
N VAL A 111 6.24 2.79 -30.62
CA VAL A 111 6.87 4.10 -30.86
C VAL A 111 6.46 5.11 -29.79
N ASN A 112 5.17 5.19 -29.47
CA ASN A 112 4.67 6.10 -28.43
C ASN A 112 5.28 5.76 -27.06
N PHE A 113 5.50 4.49 -26.76
CA PHE A 113 6.19 4.03 -25.57
C PHE A 113 7.64 4.53 -25.54
N GLY A 114 8.39 4.38 -26.63
CA GLY A 114 9.75 4.94 -26.74
C GLY A 114 9.77 6.46 -26.53
N GLN A 115 8.84 7.18 -27.16
CA GLN A 115 8.71 8.64 -27.04
C GLN A 115 8.37 9.08 -25.61
N LEU A 116 7.49 8.35 -24.92
CA LEU A 116 7.15 8.57 -23.52
C LEU A 116 8.40 8.51 -22.63
N ILE A 117 9.23 7.47 -22.79
CA ILE A 117 10.45 7.30 -21.98
C ILE A 117 11.50 8.38 -22.30
N VAL A 118 11.68 8.76 -23.56
CA VAL A 118 12.55 9.90 -23.93
C VAL A 118 12.04 11.20 -23.31
N THR A 119 10.73 11.45 -23.34
CA THR A 119 10.11 12.65 -22.75
C THR A 119 10.41 12.76 -21.26
N LEU A 120 10.28 11.65 -20.54
CA LEU A 120 10.60 11.58 -19.11
C LEU A 120 12.10 11.76 -18.86
N GLY A 121 12.96 11.00 -19.54
CA GLY A 121 14.40 11.03 -19.29
C GLY A 121 15.12 12.28 -19.80
N ALA A 122 14.61 12.93 -20.85
CA ALA A 122 15.09 14.23 -21.32
C ALA A 122 14.53 15.40 -20.49
N ASN A 123 13.56 15.12 -19.63
CA ASN A 123 12.84 16.08 -18.80
C ASN A 123 12.35 17.32 -19.58
N THR A 124 11.82 17.07 -20.77
CA THR A 124 11.27 18.11 -21.65
C THR A 124 9.88 17.69 -22.12
N PRO A 125 8.82 18.46 -21.81
CA PRO A 125 7.47 18.12 -22.26
C PRO A 125 7.30 18.25 -23.78
N SER A 126 8.25 18.87 -24.49
CA SER A 126 8.17 19.14 -25.94
C SER A 126 9.24 18.38 -26.74
N VAL A 127 9.37 17.06 -26.54
CA VAL A 127 10.23 16.21 -27.40
C VAL A 127 9.89 16.40 -28.88
N MET A 128 8.60 16.63 -29.19
CA MET A 128 8.11 16.85 -30.55
C MET A 128 8.67 18.12 -31.21
N HIS A 129 9.10 19.12 -30.43
CA HIS A 129 9.62 20.38 -30.99
C HIS A 129 11.13 20.32 -31.27
N ASN A 130 11.87 19.48 -30.55
CA ASN A 130 13.30 19.24 -30.80
C ASN A 130 13.71 17.79 -30.40
N PRO A 131 13.34 16.79 -31.20
CA PRO A 131 13.55 15.38 -30.87
C PRO A 131 15.05 15.02 -30.81
N THR A 132 15.87 15.65 -31.65
CA THR A 132 17.33 15.43 -31.70
C THR A 132 17.97 15.83 -30.37
N LYS A 133 17.68 17.02 -29.86
CA LYS A 133 18.23 17.50 -28.58
C LYS A 133 17.76 16.67 -27.38
N ALA A 134 16.48 16.28 -27.37
CA ALA A 134 15.95 15.40 -26.33
C ALA A 134 16.67 14.05 -26.32
N MET A 135 16.91 13.48 -27.50
CA MET A 135 17.64 12.23 -27.65
C MET A 135 19.11 12.37 -27.24
N GLU A 136 19.78 13.46 -27.60
CA GLU A 136 21.15 13.73 -27.17
C GLU A 136 21.26 13.83 -25.64
N HIS A 137 20.29 14.49 -24.99
CA HIS A 137 20.27 14.56 -23.53
C HIS A 137 20.07 13.18 -22.91
N PHE A 138 19.07 12.43 -23.40
CA PHE A 138 18.78 11.07 -22.94
C PHE A 138 19.99 10.13 -23.11
N THR A 139 20.64 10.18 -24.26
CA THR A 139 21.81 9.35 -24.56
C THR A 139 23.06 9.75 -23.80
N ARG A 140 23.13 10.93 -23.19
CA ARG A 140 24.21 11.29 -22.25
C ARG A 140 23.90 10.89 -20.82
N ALA A 141 22.62 10.87 -20.44
CA ALA A 141 22.18 10.69 -19.06
C ALA A 141 22.05 9.24 -18.60
N TYR A 142 21.81 8.30 -19.52
CA TYR A 142 21.45 6.91 -19.18
C TYR A 142 22.45 5.86 -19.66
N SER A 143 22.27 4.61 -19.24
CA SER A 143 23.09 3.47 -19.67
C SER A 143 22.91 3.12 -21.15
N PRO A 144 23.89 2.45 -21.79
CA PRO A 144 23.72 1.90 -23.13
C PRO A 144 22.54 0.94 -23.26
N GLN A 145 22.24 0.15 -22.21
CA GLN A 145 21.13 -0.81 -22.23
C GLN A 145 19.78 -0.10 -22.34
N LEU A 146 19.58 0.96 -21.57
CA LEU A 146 18.34 1.74 -21.62
C LEU A 146 18.20 2.45 -22.97
N LYS A 147 19.29 3.03 -23.49
CA LYS A 147 19.31 3.62 -24.85
C LYS A 147 18.90 2.62 -25.90
N ASN A 148 19.53 1.44 -25.93
CA ASN A 148 19.25 0.42 -26.93
C ASN A 148 17.79 -0.04 -26.88
N SER A 149 17.21 -0.16 -25.69
CA SER A 149 15.80 -0.54 -25.50
C SER A 149 14.85 0.53 -26.01
N VAL A 150 15.13 1.81 -25.74
CA VAL A 150 14.35 2.94 -26.25
C VAL A 150 14.49 3.09 -27.77
N PHE A 151 15.69 2.95 -28.32
CA PHE A 151 15.89 2.96 -29.78
C PHE A 151 15.17 1.80 -30.45
N TRP A 152 15.11 0.63 -29.82
CA TRP A 152 14.31 -0.48 -30.30
C TRP A 152 12.83 -0.11 -30.37
N LEU A 153 12.28 0.53 -29.33
CA LEU A 153 10.89 0.99 -29.31
C LEU A 153 10.59 2.03 -30.40
N LEU A 154 11.46 3.03 -30.56
CA LEU A 154 11.29 4.12 -31.54
C LEU A 154 11.33 3.64 -33.00
N ASN A 155 11.96 2.50 -33.27
CA ASN A 155 11.99 1.88 -34.58
C ASN A 155 10.82 0.91 -34.82
N GLY A 156 9.77 0.94 -33.99
CA GLY A 156 8.59 0.06 -34.08
C GLY A 156 7.83 0.08 -35.42
N LEU A 157 8.00 1.12 -36.24
CA LEU A 157 7.35 1.24 -37.56
C LEU A 157 8.20 0.74 -38.74
N GLN A 158 9.45 0.31 -38.51
CA GLN A 158 10.28 -0.26 -39.57
C GLN A 158 9.65 -1.57 -40.08
N LYS A 159 9.40 -1.65 -41.40
CA LYS A 159 8.67 -2.77 -42.02
C LYS A 159 9.49 -4.06 -42.15
N ASP A 160 10.82 -3.95 -42.11
CA ASP A 160 11.73 -5.08 -42.40
C ASP A 160 12.03 -5.95 -41.16
N GLN A 161 11.46 -5.62 -40.00
CA GLN A 161 11.65 -6.38 -38.77
C GLN A 161 10.31 -6.62 -38.08
N ASP A 162 10.04 -7.87 -37.73
CA ASP A 162 8.92 -8.19 -36.86
C ASP A 162 9.19 -7.61 -35.46
N ARG A 163 8.34 -6.69 -35.03
CA ARG A 163 8.44 -5.97 -33.76
C ARG A 163 7.10 -6.04 -33.06
N ASN A 164 7.09 -6.75 -31.95
CA ASN A 164 5.93 -6.88 -31.07
C ASN A 164 6.37 -6.79 -29.60
N ILE A 165 5.39 -6.66 -28.70
CA ILE A 165 5.65 -6.46 -27.29
C ILE A 165 6.35 -7.66 -26.62
N ASP A 166 6.12 -8.88 -27.08
CA ASP A 166 6.76 -10.07 -26.52
C ASP A 166 8.27 -10.08 -26.79
N ILE A 167 8.69 -9.72 -28.02
CA ILE A 167 10.13 -9.58 -28.36
C ILE A 167 10.78 -8.51 -27.46
N PHE A 168 10.10 -7.39 -27.21
CA PHE A 168 10.60 -6.35 -26.32
C PHE A 168 10.78 -6.86 -24.89
N ILE A 169 9.77 -7.58 -24.36
CA ILE A 169 9.81 -8.16 -23.01
C ILE A 169 10.97 -9.14 -22.86
N THR A 170 11.23 -9.99 -23.86
CA THR A 170 12.40 -10.87 -23.86
C THR A 170 13.71 -10.07 -23.73
N GLY A 171 13.82 -8.95 -24.44
CA GLY A 171 14.99 -8.06 -24.40
C GLY A 171 15.22 -7.33 -23.06
N ILE A 172 14.17 -7.14 -22.24
CA ILE A 172 14.26 -6.47 -20.93
C ILE A 172 14.03 -7.41 -19.74
N SER A 173 14.10 -8.73 -19.97
CA SER A 173 13.74 -9.77 -19.00
C SER A 173 14.51 -9.68 -17.66
N SER A 174 15.79 -9.30 -17.67
CA SER A 174 16.55 -9.08 -16.43
C SER A 174 15.97 -7.95 -15.58
N GLN A 175 15.54 -6.87 -16.22
CA GLN A 175 14.91 -5.74 -15.53
C GLN A 175 13.50 -6.06 -15.05
N LEU A 176 12.77 -6.89 -15.81
CA LEU A 176 11.50 -7.46 -15.39
C LEU A 176 11.67 -8.28 -14.11
N MET A 177 12.71 -9.13 -14.04
CA MET A 177 13.02 -9.92 -12.85
C MET A 177 13.35 -9.03 -11.64
N SER A 178 14.16 -7.98 -11.82
CA SER A 178 14.44 -7.01 -10.75
C SER A 178 13.19 -6.26 -10.27
N THR A 179 12.28 -5.91 -11.18
CA THR A 179 11.01 -5.26 -10.79
C THR A 179 10.09 -6.25 -10.07
N PHE A 180 10.08 -7.51 -10.48
CA PHE A 180 9.31 -8.57 -9.83
C PHE A 180 9.81 -8.83 -8.40
N ASP A 181 11.12 -8.92 -8.20
CA ASP A 181 11.75 -9.03 -6.88
C ASP A 181 11.38 -7.83 -5.98
N SER A 182 11.43 -6.61 -6.52
CA SER A 182 10.98 -5.41 -5.80
C SER A 182 9.49 -5.45 -5.42
N ALA A 183 8.65 -6.12 -6.22
CA ALA A 183 7.23 -6.29 -5.93
C ALA A 183 7.00 -7.35 -4.84
N LEU A 184 7.80 -8.41 -4.79
CA LEU A 184 7.77 -9.40 -3.71
C LEU A 184 8.19 -8.77 -2.37
N HIS A 185 9.23 -7.94 -2.36
CA HIS A 185 9.62 -7.20 -1.15
C HIS A 185 8.53 -6.25 -0.65
N LEU A 186 7.79 -5.60 -1.56
CA LEU A 186 6.65 -4.78 -1.18
C LEU A 186 5.51 -5.64 -0.59
N ASP A 187 5.29 -6.85 -1.11
CA ASP A 187 4.28 -7.79 -0.60
C ASP A 187 4.63 -8.25 0.83
N ASP A 188 5.90 -8.56 1.08
CA ASP A 188 6.41 -8.89 2.42
C ASP A 188 6.23 -7.72 3.40
N GLU A 189 6.56 -6.49 2.98
CA GLU A 189 6.40 -5.27 3.78
C GLU A 189 4.93 -5.02 4.13
N LEU A 190 4.04 -5.09 3.13
CA LEU A 190 2.60 -4.92 3.34
C LEU A 190 2.01 -6.03 4.23
N THR A 191 2.48 -7.26 4.10
CA THR A 191 2.06 -8.38 4.95
C THR A 191 2.51 -8.18 6.39
N SER A 192 3.73 -7.70 6.61
CA SER A 192 4.25 -7.35 7.93
C SER A 192 3.44 -6.23 8.59
N ASP A 193 3.19 -5.15 7.86
CA ASP A 193 2.40 -4.02 8.38
C ASP A 193 0.95 -4.41 8.66
N LEU A 194 0.32 -5.18 7.76
CA LEU A 194 -1.04 -5.69 8.00
C LEU A 194 -1.10 -6.61 9.22
N SER A 195 -0.08 -7.45 9.42
CA SER A 195 0.01 -8.34 10.58
C SER A 195 0.09 -7.55 11.89
N ARG A 196 0.89 -6.47 11.91
CA ARG A 196 0.98 -5.56 13.06
C ARG A 196 -0.33 -4.83 13.33
N GLU A 197 -1.02 -4.36 12.29
CA GLU A 197 -2.34 -3.71 12.47
C GLU A 197 -3.44 -4.68 12.92
N LEU A 198 -3.38 -5.94 12.47
CA LEU A 198 -4.25 -6.99 12.97
C LEU A 198 -4.02 -7.25 14.46
N GLU A 199 -2.76 -7.29 14.89
CA GLU A 199 -2.38 -7.41 16.30
C GLU A 199 -2.90 -6.23 17.12
N ASN A 200 -2.69 -4.98 16.66
CA ASN A 200 -3.29 -3.79 17.28
C ASN A 200 -4.81 -3.94 17.44
N GLY A 201 -5.50 -4.43 16.41
CA GLY A 201 -6.94 -4.70 16.49
C GLY A 201 -7.32 -5.72 17.57
N ARG A 202 -6.52 -6.78 17.77
CA ARG A 202 -6.72 -7.77 18.84
C ARG A 202 -6.51 -7.13 20.21
N LEU A 203 -5.44 -6.38 20.38
CA LEU A 203 -5.11 -5.73 21.65
C LEU A 203 -6.14 -4.67 22.04
N VAL A 204 -6.62 -3.85 21.10
CA VAL A 204 -7.69 -2.87 21.36
C VAL A 204 -8.95 -3.56 21.88
N ARG A 205 -9.35 -4.69 21.28
CA ARG A 205 -10.51 -5.47 21.76
C ARG A 205 -10.26 -6.03 23.17
N LEU A 206 -9.04 -6.48 23.46
CA LEU A 206 -8.67 -7.04 24.76
C LEU A 206 -8.68 -5.98 25.86
N VAL A 207 -8.05 -4.82 25.62
CA VAL A 207 -8.07 -3.68 26.53
C VAL A 207 -9.49 -3.18 26.75
N THR A 208 -10.32 -3.15 25.71
CA THR A 208 -11.74 -2.79 25.83
C THR A 208 -12.49 -3.76 26.76
N LYS A 209 -12.25 -5.08 26.63
CA LYS A 209 -12.84 -6.07 27.55
C LYS A 209 -12.36 -5.89 28.99
N LEU A 210 -11.07 -5.65 29.19
CA LEU A 210 -10.52 -5.35 30.51
C LEU A 210 -11.22 -4.15 31.13
N ASN A 211 -11.42 -3.06 30.38
CA ASN A 211 -12.12 -1.87 30.86
C ASN A 211 -13.62 -2.12 31.16
N PHE A 212 -14.29 -3.00 30.43
CA PHE A 212 -15.68 -3.36 30.75
C PHE A 212 -15.82 -4.15 32.04
N VAL A 213 -14.78 -4.88 32.42
CA VAL A 213 -14.77 -5.84 33.52
C VAL A 213 -14.24 -5.22 34.80
N ASN A 214 -13.16 -4.47 34.69
CA ASN A 214 -12.46 -3.82 35.78
C ASN A 214 -13.29 -2.65 36.35
N GLU A 215 -13.17 -2.43 37.66
CA GLU A 215 -13.71 -1.26 38.41
C GLU A 215 -15.22 -1.02 38.28
N ARG A 216 -16.01 -2.05 38.02
CA ARG A 216 -17.47 -1.91 38.01
C ARG A 216 -18.01 -1.65 39.43
N PRO A 217 -18.73 -0.55 39.67
CA PRO A 217 -19.17 -0.15 41.01
C PRO A 217 -20.12 -1.17 41.64
N GLU A 218 -20.94 -1.86 40.86
CA GLU A 218 -21.85 -2.91 41.35
C GLU A 218 -21.15 -4.12 41.99
N TYR A 219 -19.84 -4.28 41.77
CA TYR A 219 -19.04 -5.38 42.30
C TYR A 219 -18.14 -4.99 43.47
N GLU A 220 -18.19 -3.74 43.93
CA GLU A 220 -17.35 -3.23 45.03
C GLU A 220 -17.57 -3.99 46.36
N HIS A 221 -18.73 -4.64 46.51
CA HIS A 221 -19.07 -5.49 47.66
C HIS A 221 -19.34 -6.95 47.29
N ASP A 222 -19.07 -7.35 46.04
CA ASP A 222 -19.25 -8.74 45.60
C ASP A 222 -18.08 -9.60 46.09
N ARG A 223 -18.38 -10.69 46.79
CA ARG A 223 -17.37 -11.65 47.29
C ARG A 223 -16.49 -12.23 46.18
N GLN A 224 -17.00 -12.37 44.95
CA GLN A 224 -16.23 -12.87 43.81
C GLN A 224 -15.20 -11.87 43.27
N TRP A 225 -15.38 -10.57 43.56
CA TRP A 225 -14.53 -9.46 43.13
C TRP A 225 -13.76 -8.81 44.28
N SER A 226 -14.11 -9.17 45.53
CA SER A 226 -13.36 -8.84 46.74
C SER A 226 -11.97 -9.48 46.77
N GLU A 227 -11.10 -9.07 47.68
CA GLU A 227 -9.70 -9.55 47.81
C GLU A 227 -9.56 -11.09 47.85
N ASN A 228 -10.60 -11.80 48.30
CA ASN A 228 -10.65 -13.26 48.38
C ASN A 228 -11.38 -13.93 47.20
N GLY A 229 -11.75 -13.15 46.19
CA GLY A 229 -12.59 -13.56 45.07
C GLY A 229 -11.80 -14.11 43.89
N GLU A 230 -12.38 -15.08 43.18
CA GLU A 230 -11.79 -15.74 42.01
C GLU A 230 -11.48 -14.79 40.83
N ARG A 231 -11.92 -13.53 40.90
CA ARG A 231 -11.71 -12.52 39.84
C ARG A 231 -10.85 -11.34 40.28
N TYR A 232 -10.44 -11.30 41.54
CA TYR A 232 -9.64 -10.21 42.11
C TYR A 232 -8.32 -10.00 41.38
N PHE A 233 -7.70 -11.09 40.92
CA PHE A 233 -6.43 -11.02 40.19
C PHE A 233 -6.52 -10.30 38.84
N LEU A 234 -7.72 -10.06 38.27
CA LEU A 234 -7.87 -9.24 37.06
C LEU A 234 -7.56 -7.75 37.33
N LYS A 235 -7.95 -7.24 38.50
CA LYS A 235 -7.61 -5.89 38.95
C LYS A 235 -6.11 -5.75 39.19
N MET A 236 -5.50 -6.77 39.78
CA MET A 236 -4.05 -6.81 40.00
C MET A 236 -3.29 -6.94 38.68
N PHE A 237 -3.83 -7.69 37.70
CA PHE A 237 -3.26 -7.78 36.36
C PHE A 237 -3.29 -6.41 35.66
N ARG A 238 -4.38 -5.65 35.78
CA ARG A 238 -4.42 -4.26 35.29
C ARG A 238 -3.29 -3.43 35.90
N ASP A 239 -3.09 -3.52 37.22
CA ASP A 239 -2.01 -2.78 37.90
C ASP A 239 -0.63 -3.24 37.44
N TYR A 240 -0.41 -4.54 37.30
CA TYR A 240 0.82 -5.13 36.77
C TYR A 240 1.17 -4.65 35.35
N VAL A 241 0.17 -4.43 34.50
CA VAL A 241 0.37 -3.97 33.11
C VAL A 241 0.49 -2.45 33.02
N PHE A 242 -0.36 -1.68 33.71
CA PHE A 242 -0.55 -0.25 33.44
C PHE A 242 -0.11 0.68 34.58
N HIS A 243 0.17 0.16 35.77
CA HIS A 243 0.52 0.94 36.95
C HIS A 243 1.86 0.48 37.55
N GLN A 244 2.83 0.18 36.70
CA GLN A 244 4.19 -0.10 37.14
C GLN A 244 4.82 1.15 37.75
N VAL A 245 5.60 0.93 38.80
CA VAL A 245 6.45 1.95 39.44
C VAL A 245 7.88 1.42 39.54
N ASP A 246 8.86 2.31 39.51
CA ASP A 246 10.26 1.95 39.72
C ASP A 246 10.61 1.88 41.21
N ALA A 247 11.90 1.71 41.53
CA ALA A 247 12.38 1.63 42.90
C ALA A 247 12.22 2.94 43.69
N GLN A 248 12.01 4.06 43.02
CA GLN A 248 11.78 5.38 43.60
C GLN A 248 10.27 5.67 43.76
N GLY A 249 9.41 4.81 43.22
CA GLY A 249 7.97 4.98 43.20
C GLY A 249 7.46 5.82 42.02
N ASP A 250 8.33 6.15 41.07
CA ASP A 250 7.95 6.93 39.90
C ASP A 250 7.25 6.03 38.86
N PRO A 251 6.24 6.54 38.13
CA PRO A 251 5.46 5.73 37.19
C PRO A 251 6.29 5.31 35.98
N VAL A 252 6.24 4.02 35.64
CA VAL A 252 6.91 3.44 34.47
C VAL A 252 5.92 3.34 33.30
N VAL A 253 6.21 4.08 32.22
CA VAL A 253 5.39 4.09 30.99
C VAL A 253 6.12 3.33 29.88
N ASP A 254 6.12 2.00 29.98
CA ASP A 254 6.75 1.11 29.00
C ASP A 254 5.73 0.43 28.09
N LEU A 255 5.62 0.89 26.84
CA LEU A 255 4.75 0.29 25.84
C LEU A 255 5.20 -1.13 25.42
N GLY A 256 6.51 -1.43 25.48
CA GLY A 256 7.02 -2.76 25.19
C GLY A 256 6.51 -3.79 26.19
N HIS A 257 6.54 -3.45 27.48
CA HIS A 257 5.93 -4.25 28.56
C HIS A 257 4.44 -4.46 28.33
N VAL A 258 3.69 -3.38 28.09
CA VAL A 258 2.23 -3.44 27.88
C VAL A 258 1.89 -4.35 26.71
N LEU A 259 2.51 -4.16 25.54
CA LEU A 259 2.27 -4.97 24.35
C LEU A 259 2.63 -6.43 24.59
N SER A 260 3.77 -6.71 25.23
CA SER A 260 4.19 -8.08 25.57
C SER A 260 3.17 -8.78 26.47
N CYS A 261 2.71 -8.12 27.54
CA CYS A 261 1.73 -8.67 28.46
C CYS A 261 0.38 -8.93 27.79
N LEU A 262 -0.12 -7.98 27.00
CA LEU A 262 -1.40 -8.14 26.33
C LEU A 262 -1.35 -9.21 25.23
N ASN A 263 -0.23 -9.35 24.52
CA ASN A 263 -0.04 -10.44 23.57
C ASN A 263 0.01 -11.82 24.25
N LYS A 264 0.73 -11.94 25.37
CA LYS A 264 0.75 -13.18 26.16
C LYS A 264 -0.64 -13.52 26.70
N LEU A 265 -1.39 -12.51 27.15
CA LEU A 265 -2.78 -12.67 27.58
C LEU A 265 -3.68 -13.13 26.42
N ASP A 266 -3.58 -12.49 25.25
CA ASP A 266 -4.40 -12.83 24.10
C ASP A 266 -4.06 -14.22 23.53
N ALA A 267 -2.79 -14.61 23.54
CA ALA A 267 -2.35 -15.97 23.22
C ALA A 267 -2.79 -16.98 24.28
N GLY A 268 -2.91 -16.56 25.54
CA GLY A 268 -3.21 -17.44 26.67
C GLY A 268 -2.06 -18.39 26.96
N THR A 269 -0.84 -17.87 27.08
CA THR A 269 0.36 -18.68 27.33
C THR A 269 0.36 -19.30 28.73
N ASP A 270 1.07 -20.41 28.89
CA ASP A 270 1.27 -21.05 30.21
C ASP A 270 2.36 -20.34 31.05
N GLU A 271 2.95 -19.25 30.55
CA GLU A 271 3.88 -18.40 31.32
C GLU A 271 3.17 -17.83 32.55
N LYS A 272 3.84 -17.94 33.71
CA LYS A 272 3.32 -17.47 35.00
C LYS A 272 3.93 -16.14 35.38
N ILE A 273 3.09 -15.26 35.92
CA ILE A 273 3.48 -13.97 36.49
C ILE A 273 3.03 -13.89 37.94
N THR A 274 3.73 -13.06 38.71
CA THR A 274 3.39 -12.77 40.10
C THR A 274 2.64 -11.45 40.16
N LEU A 275 1.42 -11.49 40.67
CA LEU A 275 0.57 -10.33 40.89
C LEU A 275 0.52 -10.02 42.38
N VAL A 276 0.91 -8.80 42.77
CA VAL A 276 0.97 -8.35 44.16
C VAL A 276 -0.05 -7.23 44.39
N SER A 277 -0.73 -7.25 45.54
CA SER A 277 -1.74 -6.25 45.87
C SER A 277 -1.07 -4.95 46.30
N ARG A 278 -1.82 -3.84 46.24
CA ARG A 278 -1.27 -2.51 46.56
C ARG A 278 -0.82 -2.37 48.02
N ASP A 279 -1.44 -3.13 48.92
CA ASP A 279 -1.08 -3.22 50.33
C ASP A 279 -0.02 -4.29 50.62
N GLU A 280 0.47 -4.97 49.57
CA GLU A 280 1.46 -6.05 49.61
C GLU A 280 1.06 -7.28 50.46
N GLN A 281 -0.22 -7.38 50.86
CA GLN A 281 -0.69 -8.48 51.71
C GLN A 281 -1.08 -9.73 50.91
N SER A 282 -1.41 -9.57 49.63
CA SER A 282 -1.86 -10.65 48.75
C SER A 282 -0.93 -10.83 47.55
N CYS A 283 -0.58 -12.09 47.26
CA CYS A 283 0.30 -12.45 46.16
C CYS A 283 -0.28 -13.66 45.41
N PHE A 284 -0.45 -13.53 44.10
CA PHE A 284 -0.98 -14.57 43.22
C PHE A 284 0.05 -14.93 42.15
N VAL A 285 0.31 -16.22 41.98
CA VAL A 285 1.10 -16.73 40.86
C VAL A 285 0.14 -17.36 39.86
N VAL A 286 -0.14 -16.66 38.76
CA VAL A 286 -1.14 -17.05 37.75
C VAL A 286 -0.53 -17.10 36.36
N SER A 287 -1.04 -18.01 35.51
CA SER A 287 -0.65 -18.02 34.11
C SER A 287 -1.47 -17.03 33.28
N TYR A 288 -0.92 -16.56 32.17
CA TYR A 288 -1.69 -15.74 31.21
C TYR A 288 -2.94 -16.47 30.69
N LYS A 289 -2.90 -17.80 30.57
CA LYS A 289 -4.04 -18.66 30.26
C LYS A 289 -5.16 -18.58 31.31
N ASP A 290 -4.82 -18.56 32.59
CA ASP A 290 -5.80 -18.43 33.67
C ASP A 290 -6.42 -17.03 33.67
N ILE A 291 -5.59 -16.00 33.43
CA ILE A 291 -6.05 -14.61 33.28
C ILE A 291 -7.01 -14.48 32.11
N LYS A 292 -6.68 -15.08 30.96
CA LYS A 292 -7.55 -15.08 29.78
C LYS A 292 -8.91 -15.71 30.07
N LYS A 293 -8.94 -16.90 30.69
CA LYS A 293 -10.19 -17.58 31.07
C LYS A 293 -11.05 -16.73 32.01
N ALA A 294 -10.44 -16.08 33.00
CA ALA A 294 -11.15 -15.22 33.93
C ALA A 294 -11.69 -13.97 33.25
N LEU A 295 -10.92 -13.33 32.37
CA LEU A 295 -11.38 -12.18 31.60
C LEU A 295 -12.55 -12.55 30.68
N GLU A 296 -12.44 -13.65 29.93
CA GLU A 296 -13.49 -14.11 29.03
C GLU A 296 -14.77 -14.49 29.77
N SER A 297 -14.66 -15.26 30.85
CA SER A 297 -15.82 -15.65 31.66
C SER A 297 -16.49 -14.45 32.34
N SER A 298 -15.71 -13.49 32.83
CA SER A 298 -16.22 -12.24 33.41
C SER A 298 -16.95 -11.40 32.36
N PHE A 299 -16.34 -11.22 31.19
CA PHE A 299 -16.97 -10.50 30.08
C PHE A 299 -18.26 -11.19 29.61
N GLN A 300 -18.29 -12.51 29.51
CA GLN A 300 -19.51 -13.27 29.16
C GLN A 300 -20.60 -13.17 30.23
N ALA A 301 -20.24 -13.08 31.51
CA ALA A 301 -21.21 -12.88 32.57
C ALA A 301 -21.96 -11.54 32.43
N LEU A 302 -21.27 -10.50 31.96
CA LEU A 302 -21.87 -9.17 31.70
C LEU A 302 -22.89 -9.18 30.55
N LEU A 303 -22.75 -10.12 29.61
CA LEU A 303 -23.68 -10.25 28.48
C LEU A 303 -24.98 -10.97 28.86
N LYS A 304 -25.03 -11.63 30.02
CA LYS A 304 -26.23 -12.31 30.48
C LYS A 304 -27.21 -11.28 31.08
N PRO A 305 -28.50 -11.33 30.74
CA PRO A 305 -29.48 -10.43 31.33
C PRO A 305 -29.53 -10.66 32.84
N THR A 306 -29.49 -9.56 33.59
CA THR A 306 -29.66 -9.60 35.05
C THR A 306 -31.00 -10.27 35.34
N ARG A 307 -30.99 -11.43 36.02
CA ARG A 307 -32.23 -12.02 36.52
C ARG A 307 -32.87 -10.96 37.42
N ARG A 308 -33.96 -10.35 36.97
CA ARG A 308 -34.81 -9.52 37.81
C ARG A 308 -35.31 -10.43 38.92
N LEU A 309 -34.75 -10.27 40.12
CA LEU A 309 -35.33 -10.82 41.34
C LEU A 309 -36.66 -10.06 41.53
N HIS A 310 -37.77 -10.77 41.34
CA HIS A 310 -39.09 -10.32 41.78
C HIS A 310 -39.20 -10.51 43.28
#